data_AF-A0A1M3NCD1-F1
#
_entry.id   AF-A0A1M3NCD1-F1
#
_cell.length_a   1.000
_cell.length_b   1.000
_cell.length_c   1.000
_cell.angle_alpha   90.00
_cell.angle_beta   90.00
_cell.angle_gamma   90.00
#
_symmetry.space_group_name_H-M   'P 1'
#
loop_
_entity.id
_entity.type
_entity.pdbx_description
1 polymer ?
#
loop_
_entity_poly.entity_id
_entity_poly.type
_entity_poly.pdbx_seq_one_letter_code
_entity_poly.pdbx_strand_id
1 'polypeptide(L)'
;MRTSHCIVLLLAATASFSLFACGDDDSGASRGTPDGGAFDASVTPDASDTDGGATVDSGGAGETTIRFKASDGDGKEWKCGSSNLRVGNLTDVRPGDLRLYVYDVALLAADGSPVPFQLADDGKWQHQGVALLDFEDATAECAFVIFGKAKSADTNTVLRGTPAAAGPFRGVRFKIGVPPSLNHTDTAVAPSPLSLTGMDHGIADGRQFLRASFYSSTTGATGNSDHNLIMLRTVCNNATGDGGAPPADEETCTKPNRPLITVEREGGFDPAQHEVVVDVTNLFAGYSDLGTAGPADLNDSGRIDCFGPLHAGNLGPTLGAERCGKFYPNLGLAYDTGRPSGTQTVFRAP
;
A
#
# COMPACT_ATOMS: atom_id res chain seq x y z
N MET A 1 -13.42 19.44 64.77
CA MET A 1 -14.20 18.82 63.69
C MET A 1 -13.26 17.89 62.93
N ARG A 2 -13.56 16.59 62.90
CA ARG A 2 -12.78 15.53 62.27
C ARG A 2 -13.17 15.44 60.79
N THR A 3 -12.20 15.31 59.89
CA THR A 3 -12.42 14.78 58.54
C THR A 3 -11.24 13.88 58.15
N SER A 4 -11.61 12.65 57.80
CA SER A 4 -10.76 11.47 57.60
C SER A 4 -9.97 11.50 56.29
N HIS A 5 -8.78 10.92 56.33
CA HIS A 5 -8.02 10.47 55.16
C HIS A 5 -8.41 9.02 54.84
N CYS A 6 -8.69 8.70 53.57
CA CYS A 6 -8.75 7.33 53.07
C CYS A 6 -7.69 7.13 51.99
N ILE A 7 -6.62 6.44 52.38
CA ILE A 7 -5.64 5.80 51.51
C ILE A 7 -6.24 4.45 51.09
N VAL A 8 -6.30 4.18 49.79
CA VAL A 8 -6.61 2.85 49.27
C VAL A 8 -5.30 2.21 48.81
N LEU A 9 -4.86 1.21 49.56
CA LEU A 9 -3.76 0.32 49.26
C LEU A 9 -4.32 -1.12 49.27
N LEU A 10 -4.30 -1.82 48.14
CA LEU A 10 -4.48 -3.27 48.07
C LEU A 10 -3.71 -3.76 46.83
N LEU A 11 -2.49 -4.27 47.01
CA LEU A 11 -2.09 -5.66 47.30
C LEU A 11 -2.24 -6.61 46.11
N ALA A 12 -1.06 -7.04 45.65
CA ALA A 12 -0.81 -8.02 44.61
C ALA A 12 -1.26 -9.44 45.04
N ALA A 13 -1.74 -10.22 44.06
CA ALA A 13 -1.88 -11.66 44.18
C ALA A 13 -1.23 -12.31 42.95
N THR A 14 -0.10 -12.97 43.18
CA THR A 14 0.57 -13.90 42.27
C THR A 14 -0.13 -15.26 42.32
N ALA A 15 -0.41 -15.86 41.16
CA ALA A 15 -0.78 -17.26 41.05
C ALA A 15 0.00 -17.91 39.91
N SER A 16 0.98 -18.74 40.30
CA SER A 16 1.69 -19.68 39.45
C SER A 16 0.77 -20.84 39.07
N PHE A 17 0.84 -21.31 37.83
CA PHE A 17 0.33 -22.63 37.45
C PHE A 17 1.45 -23.45 36.80
N SER A 18 1.67 -24.61 37.39
CA SER A 18 2.71 -25.59 37.09
C SER A 18 2.36 -26.43 35.86
N LEU A 19 3.42 -26.88 35.16
CA LEU A 19 3.38 -27.96 34.19
C LEU A 19 2.81 -29.25 34.80
N PHE A 20 2.00 -29.97 34.02
CA PHE A 20 1.83 -31.42 34.14
C PHE A 20 2.10 -32.06 32.78
N ALA A 21 3.10 -32.94 32.75
CA ALA A 21 3.31 -33.93 31.71
C ALA A 21 3.09 -35.30 32.37
N CYS A 22 2.28 -36.15 31.73
CA CYS A 22 2.30 -37.60 31.88
C CYS A 22 2.06 -38.19 30.49
N GLY A 23 3.01 -38.98 29.99
CA GLY A 23 2.80 -39.86 28.85
C GLY A 23 2.36 -41.25 29.34
N ASP A 24 1.98 -42.09 28.39
CA ASP A 24 2.22 -43.53 28.41
C ASP A 24 2.16 -44.06 26.97
N ASP A 25 3.13 -44.91 26.64
CA ASP A 25 3.29 -45.71 25.43
C ASP A 25 2.25 -46.83 25.37
N ASP A 26 1.81 -47.23 24.17
CA ASP A 26 1.68 -48.67 23.93
C ASP A 26 1.77 -49.09 22.46
N SER A 27 2.33 -50.28 22.30
CA SER A 27 2.89 -50.86 21.08
C SER A 27 1.85 -51.70 20.33
N GLY A 28 1.93 -51.77 18.98
CA GLY A 28 1.13 -52.70 18.20
C GLY A 28 1.62 -52.88 16.76
N ALA A 29 2.43 -53.93 16.54
CA ALA A 29 2.88 -54.37 15.23
C ALA A 29 2.00 -55.51 14.68
N SER A 30 1.67 -55.47 13.38
CA SER A 30 1.46 -56.66 12.51
C SER A 30 1.28 -56.19 11.05
N ARG A 31 2.26 -56.39 10.15
CA ARG A 31 2.41 -57.52 9.20
C ARG A 31 1.13 -57.91 8.45
N GLY A 32 1.15 -57.76 7.12
CA GLY A 32 0.20 -58.35 6.19
C GLY A 32 0.35 -57.89 4.74
N THR A 33 1.26 -58.50 3.99
CA THR A 33 1.22 -58.73 2.53
C THR A 33 1.58 -60.21 2.31
N PRO A 34 1.35 -60.86 1.14
CA PRO A 34 0.88 -60.37 -0.18
C PRO A 34 -0.20 -61.28 -0.83
N ASP A 35 -0.64 -60.93 -2.03
CA ASP A 35 -0.99 -61.79 -3.20
C ASP A 35 -1.75 -60.89 -4.18
N GLY A 36 -1.53 -60.85 -5.50
CA GLY A 36 -0.96 -61.79 -6.45
C GLY A 36 -1.81 -61.64 -7.71
N GLY A 37 -1.22 -61.27 -8.84
CA GLY A 37 -2.00 -61.02 -10.06
C GLY A 37 -1.17 -60.44 -11.20
N ALA A 38 -0.36 -61.30 -11.81
CA ALA A 38 0.40 -61.04 -13.02
C ALA A 38 -0.52 -60.94 -14.25
N PHE A 39 -0.23 -59.99 -15.15
CA PHE A 39 -0.41 -60.21 -16.58
C PHE A 39 0.83 -59.69 -17.31
N ASP A 40 1.51 -60.65 -17.93
CA ASP A 40 2.60 -60.53 -18.86
C ASP A 40 2.04 -60.28 -20.27
N ALA A 41 2.61 -59.30 -20.98
CA ALA A 41 2.70 -59.33 -22.44
C ALA A 41 3.80 -58.36 -22.89
N SER A 42 4.97 -58.93 -23.15
CA SER A 42 6.06 -58.37 -23.94
C SER A 42 5.60 -57.94 -25.35
N VAL A 43 5.93 -56.71 -25.77
CA VAL A 43 6.10 -56.34 -27.18
C VAL A 43 7.34 -55.44 -27.31
N THR A 44 8.28 -55.88 -28.15
CA THR A 44 9.53 -55.21 -28.52
C THR A 44 9.29 -54.07 -29.54
N PRO A 45 10.26 -53.15 -29.71
CA PRO A 45 10.04 -51.85 -30.34
C PRO A 45 10.22 -51.89 -31.86
N ASP A 46 9.49 -51.04 -32.58
CA ASP A 46 9.90 -50.60 -33.91
C ASP A 46 9.60 -49.11 -34.11
N ALA A 47 10.47 -48.50 -34.90
CA ALA A 47 10.68 -47.07 -35.03
C ALA A 47 9.70 -46.39 -36.01
N SER A 48 9.77 -45.06 -35.96
CA SER A 48 9.25 -44.06 -36.90
C SER A 48 7.78 -43.69 -36.77
N ASP A 49 7.53 -42.59 -36.06
CA ASP A 49 6.68 -41.55 -36.64
C ASP A 49 7.15 -40.17 -36.19
N THR A 50 7.61 -39.39 -37.16
CA THR A 50 7.86 -37.97 -37.06
C THR A 50 6.51 -37.27 -37.09
N ASP A 51 5.99 -36.89 -35.93
CA ASP A 51 4.94 -35.87 -35.87
C ASP A 51 5.50 -34.62 -35.18
N GLY A 52 5.62 -33.57 -35.99
CA GLY A 52 6.04 -32.25 -35.58
C GLY A 52 4.95 -31.60 -34.75
N GLY A 53 4.83 -32.05 -33.50
CA GLY A 53 4.14 -31.31 -32.45
C GLY A 53 4.92 -30.03 -32.20
N ALA A 54 4.55 -28.96 -32.91
CA ALA A 54 4.94 -27.61 -32.56
C ALA A 54 4.56 -27.41 -31.10
N THR A 55 5.55 -27.44 -30.21
CA THR A 55 5.44 -26.83 -28.90
C THR A 55 5.03 -25.41 -29.17
N VAL A 56 3.77 -25.08 -28.91
CA VAL A 56 3.38 -23.70 -28.67
C VAL A 56 4.21 -23.33 -27.46
N ASP A 57 5.34 -22.68 -27.70
CA ASP A 57 6.00 -21.87 -26.71
C ASP A 57 4.96 -20.83 -26.33
N SER A 58 4.17 -21.14 -25.30
CA SER A 58 3.48 -20.13 -24.53
C SER A 58 4.60 -19.33 -23.92
N GLY A 59 5.13 -18.39 -24.70
CA GLY A 59 6.30 -17.57 -24.39
C GLY A 59 5.98 -16.77 -23.15
N GLY A 60 6.16 -17.42 -21.99
CA GLY A 60 6.00 -16.81 -20.70
C GLY A 60 7.00 -15.68 -20.66
N ALA A 61 6.51 -14.48 -20.40
CA ALA A 61 7.43 -13.37 -20.22
C ALA A 61 8.35 -13.69 -19.05
N GLY A 62 9.61 -13.27 -19.15
CA GLY A 62 10.56 -13.40 -18.05
C GLY A 62 10.18 -12.52 -16.86
N GLU A 63 10.89 -12.74 -15.74
CA GLU A 63 10.83 -11.83 -14.60
C GLU A 63 11.13 -10.40 -15.07
N THR A 64 10.26 -9.48 -14.67
CA THR A 64 10.24 -8.09 -15.08
C THR A 64 10.19 -7.22 -13.84
N THR A 65 10.92 -6.10 -13.89
CA THR A 65 10.90 -5.09 -12.82
C THR A 65 10.31 -3.80 -13.37
N ILE A 66 9.24 -3.30 -12.74
CA ILE A 66 8.68 -1.97 -13.02
C ILE A 66 9.28 -1.02 -11.98
N ARG A 67 10.03 -0.03 -12.44
CA ARG A 67 10.72 0.93 -11.55
C ARG A 67 9.88 2.18 -11.32
N PHE A 68 9.99 2.72 -10.11
CA PHE A 68 9.35 3.94 -9.69
C PHE A 68 10.40 4.91 -9.15
N LYS A 69 10.13 6.20 -9.31
CA LYS A 69 10.83 7.26 -8.60
C LYS A 69 9.84 8.31 -8.14
N ALA A 70 10.17 9.05 -7.08
CA ALA A 70 9.39 10.19 -6.64
C ALA A 70 10.14 11.48 -6.97
N SER A 71 9.41 12.50 -7.42
CA SER A 71 9.98 13.82 -7.67
C SER A 71 9.02 14.94 -7.30
N ASP A 72 9.54 16.14 -7.15
CA ASP A 72 8.72 17.35 -7.26
C ASP A 72 8.37 17.66 -8.73
N GLY A 73 7.58 18.73 -8.94
CA GLY A 73 7.10 19.14 -10.25
C GLY A 73 8.20 19.60 -11.22
N ASP A 74 9.36 20.02 -10.70
CA ASP A 74 10.54 20.37 -11.49
C ASP A 74 11.41 19.15 -11.83
N GLY A 75 11.00 17.96 -11.37
CA GLY A 75 11.71 16.69 -11.62
C GLY A 75 12.84 16.41 -10.63
N LYS A 76 12.93 17.17 -9.54
CA LYS A 76 13.94 16.93 -8.50
C LYS A 76 13.53 15.77 -7.61
N GLU A 77 14.48 14.91 -7.29
CA GLU A 77 14.24 13.69 -6.53
C GLU A 77 13.66 13.96 -5.13
N TRP A 78 12.53 13.32 -4.86
CA TRP A 78 11.85 13.34 -3.58
C TRP A 78 12.27 12.13 -2.75
N LYS A 79 13.23 12.35 -1.85
CA LYS A 79 13.72 11.36 -0.88
C LYS A 79 14.12 12.03 0.43
N CYS A 80 14.26 11.26 1.49
CA CYS A 80 14.70 11.77 2.79
C CYS A 80 16.04 12.52 2.66
N GLY A 81 16.13 13.68 3.33
CA GLY A 81 17.29 14.57 3.24
C GLY A 81 17.35 15.46 1.99
N SER A 82 16.45 15.29 1.02
CA SER A 82 16.31 16.29 -0.05
C SER A 82 15.85 17.63 0.53
N SER A 83 16.44 18.71 0.02
CA SER A 83 16.12 20.10 0.39
C SER A 83 15.82 20.92 -0.86
N ASN A 84 15.28 22.12 -0.72
CA ASN A 84 14.89 23.00 -1.84
C ASN A 84 13.95 22.30 -2.83
N LEU A 85 12.96 21.56 -2.30
CA LEU A 85 11.84 21.03 -3.08
C LEU A 85 10.67 22.02 -3.03
N ARG A 86 9.69 21.83 -3.91
CA ARG A 86 8.56 22.75 -4.07
C ARG A 86 7.21 22.07 -3.94
N VAL A 87 6.32 22.69 -3.18
CA VAL A 87 4.89 22.35 -3.09
C VAL A 87 4.10 23.64 -2.91
N GLY A 88 3.16 23.93 -3.82
CA GLY A 88 2.43 25.19 -3.80
C GLY A 88 3.36 26.41 -3.84
N ASN A 89 3.19 27.32 -2.88
CA ASN A 89 4.04 28.50 -2.65
C ASN A 89 5.36 28.20 -1.93
N LEU A 90 5.55 26.99 -1.39
CA LEU A 90 6.72 26.63 -0.60
C LEU A 90 7.91 26.26 -1.48
N THR A 91 9.10 26.67 -1.05
CA THR A 91 10.37 26.41 -1.77
C THR A 91 11.44 25.74 -0.90
N ASP A 92 11.11 25.46 0.36
CA ASP A 92 11.97 24.87 1.37
C ASP A 92 11.43 23.50 1.85
N VAL A 93 10.69 22.80 0.98
CA VAL A 93 10.04 21.53 1.31
C VAL A 93 11.09 20.45 1.59
N ARG A 94 10.87 19.69 2.66
CA ARG A 94 11.69 18.55 3.10
C ARG A 94 10.81 17.30 3.27
N PRO A 95 11.08 16.18 2.59
CA PRO A 95 10.26 14.97 2.66
C PRO A 95 10.19 14.37 4.07
N GLY A 96 9.01 13.91 4.49
CA GLY A 96 8.79 13.28 5.80
C GLY A 96 8.24 11.85 5.77
N ASP A 97 7.49 11.48 4.72
CA ASP A 97 6.99 10.12 4.50
C ASP A 97 6.47 10.05 3.06
N LEU A 98 6.75 8.98 2.34
CA LEU A 98 6.07 8.67 1.08
C LEU A 98 6.02 7.16 0.90
N ARG A 99 4.85 6.60 1.22
CA ARG A 99 4.57 5.17 1.15
C ARG A 99 3.20 4.94 0.55
N LEU A 100 3.09 3.94 -0.33
CA LEU A 100 1.80 3.56 -0.92
C LEU A 100 1.74 2.08 -1.26
N TYR A 101 0.59 1.46 -0.96
CA TYR A 101 0.30 0.12 -1.45
C TYR A 101 -0.19 0.17 -2.89
N VAL A 102 0.20 -0.83 -3.67
CA VAL A 102 -0.30 -1.06 -5.03
C VAL A 102 -0.74 -2.51 -5.19
N TYR A 103 -1.78 -2.72 -5.99
CA TYR A 103 -2.31 -4.03 -6.34
C TYR A 103 -2.99 -3.99 -7.71
N ASP A 104 -3.43 -5.14 -8.23
CA ASP A 104 -4.10 -5.25 -9.55
C ASP A 104 -3.25 -4.62 -10.68
N VAL A 105 -1.97 -5.04 -10.72
CA VAL A 105 -0.97 -4.51 -11.65
C VAL A 105 -1.12 -5.17 -13.02
N ALA A 106 -1.05 -4.37 -14.07
CA ALA A 106 -1.02 -4.82 -15.45
C ALA A 106 -0.08 -3.93 -16.28
N LEU A 107 0.62 -4.52 -17.24
CA LEU A 107 1.19 -3.76 -18.34
C LEU A 107 0.11 -3.51 -19.40
N LEU A 108 0.28 -2.54 -20.27
CA LEU A 108 -0.67 -2.26 -21.35
C LEU A 108 -0.07 -2.68 -22.68
N ALA A 109 -0.75 -3.57 -23.40
CA ALA A 109 -0.38 -3.95 -24.76
C ALA A 109 -0.57 -2.77 -25.72
N ALA A 110 -0.07 -2.88 -26.96
CA ALA A 110 -0.12 -1.80 -27.96
C ALA A 110 -1.54 -1.26 -28.22
N ASP A 111 -2.56 -2.13 -28.15
CA ASP A 111 -3.98 -1.78 -28.33
C ASP A 111 -4.64 -1.18 -27.06
N GLY A 112 -3.89 -1.06 -25.96
CA GLY A 112 -4.38 -0.58 -24.66
C GLY A 112 -4.99 -1.66 -23.78
N SER A 113 -5.07 -2.91 -24.24
CA SER A 113 -5.57 -4.02 -23.42
C SER A 113 -4.61 -4.32 -22.26
N PRO A 114 -5.14 -4.64 -21.06
CA PRO A 114 -4.30 -4.97 -19.91
C PRO A 114 -3.70 -6.37 -20.06
N VAL A 115 -2.39 -6.48 -19.91
CA VAL A 115 -1.63 -7.72 -19.72
C VAL A 115 -1.39 -7.88 -18.22
N PRO A 116 -2.07 -8.81 -17.53
CA PRO A 116 -1.91 -9.00 -16.08
C PRO A 116 -0.44 -9.17 -15.69
N PHE A 117 -0.04 -8.52 -14.62
CA PHE A 117 1.31 -8.60 -14.06
C PHE A 117 1.25 -9.29 -12.71
N GLN A 118 1.69 -10.55 -12.67
CA GLN A 118 1.72 -11.32 -11.44
C GLN A 118 2.88 -10.85 -10.57
N LEU A 119 2.58 -10.11 -9.50
CA LEU A 119 3.59 -9.73 -8.52
C LEU A 119 4.19 -10.99 -7.88
N ALA A 120 5.52 -10.98 -7.74
CA ALA A 120 6.25 -12.01 -7.00
C ALA A 120 6.05 -11.83 -5.49
N ASP A 121 5.95 -12.90 -4.73
CA ASP A 121 6.02 -12.81 -3.28
C ASP A 121 7.49 -12.81 -2.85
N ASP A 122 7.93 -11.78 -2.12
CA ASP A 122 9.32 -11.60 -1.71
C ASP A 122 9.54 -11.64 -0.18
N GLY A 123 8.45 -11.84 0.57
CA GLY A 123 8.45 -11.90 2.03
C GLY A 123 8.73 -10.58 2.74
N LYS A 124 8.82 -9.46 2.01
CA LYS A 124 9.14 -8.15 2.58
C LYS A 124 8.25 -7.03 2.03
N TRP A 125 8.28 -6.82 0.72
CA TRP A 125 7.62 -5.71 0.06
C TRP A 125 6.43 -6.14 -0.76
N GLN A 126 6.30 -7.43 -1.08
CA GLN A 126 5.24 -7.97 -1.92
C GLN A 126 4.68 -9.27 -1.33
N HIS A 127 3.36 -9.34 -1.23
CA HIS A 127 2.65 -10.51 -0.73
C HIS A 127 1.24 -10.59 -1.32
N GLN A 128 0.86 -11.74 -1.87
CA GLN A 128 -0.49 -12.05 -2.37
C GLN A 128 -1.03 -10.97 -3.32
N GLY A 129 -0.19 -10.53 -4.27
CA GLY A 129 -0.60 -9.55 -5.28
C GLY A 129 -0.71 -8.12 -4.76
N VAL A 130 -0.19 -7.83 -3.57
CA VAL A 130 -0.04 -6.48 -3.02
C VAL A 130 1.44 -6.18 -2.87
N ALA A 131 1.85 -4.96 -3.23
CA ALA A 131 3.18 -4.45 -2.96
C ALA A 131 3.13 -3.14 -2.18
N LEU A 132 4.10 -2.89 -1.30
CA LEU A 132 4.35 -1.56 -0.73
C LEU A 132 5.50 -0.91 -1.49
N LEU A 133 5.20 0.21 -2.15
CA LEU A 133 6.22 1.15 -2.60
C LEU A 133 6.58 2.07 -1.44
N ASP A 134 7.86 2.16 -1.13
CA ASP A 134 8.41 2.90 0.00
C ASP A 134 9.58 3.77 -0.46
N PHE A 135 9.44 5.08 -0.29
CA PHE A 135 10.45 6.08 -0.64
C PHE A 135 11.05 6.76 0.59
N GLU A 136 10.70 6.30 1.80
CA GLU A 136 11.28 6.80 3.05
C GLU A 136 12.22 5.76 3.69
N ASP A 137 13.33 6.23 4.24
CA ASP A 137 14.41 5.39 4.80
C ASP A 137 14.66 5.70 6.28
N ALA A 138 13.69 6.32 6.96
CA ALA A 138 13.80 6.79 8.35
C ALA A 138 14.98 7.74 8.63
N THR A 139 15.61 8.33 7.62
CA THR A 139 16.69 9.32 7.80
C THR A 139 16.18 10.76 7.71
N ALA A 140 16.99 11.72 8.17
CA ALA A 140 16.66 13.15 8.12
C ALA A 140 15.23 13.44 8.64
N GLU A 141 14.44 14.25 7.94
CA GLU A 141 13.06 14.53 8.29
C GLU A 141 12.12 13.31 8.29
N CYS A 142 12.48 12.23 7.60
CA CYS A 142 11.71 10.99 7.64
C CYS A 142 11.83 10.26 8.98
N ALA A 143 12.85 10.57 9.78
CA ALA A 143 13.01 10.02 11.13
C ALA A 143 11.89 10.45 12.09
N PHE A 144 11.18 11.56 11.80
CA PHE A 144 10.12 12.06 12.65
C PHE A 144 8.86 11.19 12.58
N VAL A 145 8.38 10.78 13.74
CA VAL A 145 7.27 9.84 13.89
C VAL A 145 5.97 10.62 14.04
N ILE A 146 5.22 10.70 12.95
CA ILE A 146 3.91 11.35 12.90
C ILE A 146 2.84 10.35 13.38
N PHE A 147 2.07 10.70 14.42
CA PHE A 147 1.04 9.85 15.06
C PHE A 147 1.52 8.45 15.51
N GLY A 148 2.77 8.34 15.96
CA GLY A 148 3.31 7.05 16.40
C GLY A 148 3.51 6.04 15.28
N LYS A 149 3.40 6.44 14.00
CA LYS A 149 3.53 5.55 12.85
C LYS A 149 4.99 5.23 12.59
N ALA A 150 5.32 3.94 12.69
CA ALA A 150 6.67 3.43 12.46
C ALA A 150 7.18 3.76 11.04
N LYS A 151 8.50 3.85 10.94
CA LYS A 151 9.25 4.14 9.72
C LYS A 151 9.98 2.89 9.23
N SER A 152 10.30 2.86 7.94
CA SER A 152 11.09 1.82 7.30
C SER A 152 12.54 2.26 7.20
N ALA A 153 13.49 1.41 7.61
CA ALA A 153 14.92 1.70 7.42
C ALA A 153 15.38 1.44 5.99
N ASP A 154 14.64 0.60 5.26
CA ASP A 154 14.89 0.25 3.86
C ASP A 154 13.77 0.81 2.98
N THR A 155 14.07 1.03 1.69
CA THR A 155 13.09 1.48 0.69
C THR A 155 12.70 0.36 -0.26
N ASN A 156 11.60 0.56 -0.99
CA ASN A 156 11.22 -0.24 -2.15
C ASN A 156 10.60 0.63 -3.23
N THR A 157 11.38 0.94 -4.27
CA THR A 157 10.97 1.78 -5.38
C THR A 157 10.65 0.97 -6.64
N VAL A 158 10.35 -0.32 -6.50
CA VAL A 158 10.12 -1.19 -7.64
C VAL A 158 9.01 -2.20 -7.37
N LEU A 159 8.44 -2.71 -8.46
CA LEU A 159 7.59 -3.89 -8.47
C LEU A 159 8.28 -5.00 -9.25
N ARG A 160 8.32 -6.21 -8.68
CA ARG A 160 8.88 -7.40 -9.33
C ARG A 160 7.78 -8.41 -9.62
N GLY A 161 7.84 -9.04 -10.77
CA GLY A 161 6.84 -10.02 -11.15
C GLY A 161 6.96 -10.45 -12.59
N THR A 162 5.90 -11.09 -13.09
CA THR A 162 5.88 -11.69 -14.42
C THR A 162 4.61 -11.27 -15.17
N PRO A 163 4.71 -10.64 -16.34
CA PRO A 163 3.54 -10.37 -17.15
C PRO A 163 3.03 -11.64 -17.82
N ALA A 164 1.71 -11.74 -18.01
CA ALA A 164 1.06 -12.89 -18.61
C ALA A 164 1.44 -13.11 -20.09
N ALA A 165 1.96 -12.08 -20.76
CA ALA A 165 2.49 -12.13 -22.12
C ALA A 165 3.68 -11.17 -22.26
N ALA A 166 4.58 -11.48 -23.19
CA ALA A 166 5.68 -10.58 -23.53
C ALA A 166 5.17 -9.30 -24.21
N GLY A 167 6.00 -8.25 -24.18
CA GLY A 167 5.71 -6.97 -24.82
C GLY A 167 5.73 -7.03 -26.36
N PRO A 168 5.70 -5.87 -27.04
CA PRO A 168 5.91 -4.53 -26.51
C PRO A 168 4.73 -4.00 -25.68
N PHE A 169 5.04 -3.12 -24.73
CA PHE A 169 4.04 -2.43 -23.91
C PHE A 169 4.02 -0.94 -24.23
N ARG A 170 2.87 -0.29 -23.98
CA ARG A 170 2.68 1.17 -24.12
C ARG A 170 2.53 1.89 -22.78
N GLY A 171 2.40 1.13 -21.69
CA GLY A 171 2.19 1.69 -20.37
C GLY A 171 2.03 0.64 -19.29
N VAL A 172 1.65 1.12 -18.11
CA VAL A 172 1.36 0.33 -16.92
C VAL A 172 0.08 0.84 -16.27
N ARG A 173 -0.68 -0.06 -15.68
CA ARG A 173 -1.89 0.21 -14.93
C ARG A 173 -1.83 -0.51 -13.58
N PHE A 174 -2.27 0.14 -12.52
CA PHE A 174 -2.34 -0.45 -11.18
C PHE A 174 -3.37 0.29 -10.34
N LYS A 175 -3.87 -0.33 -9.27
CA LYS A 175 -4.67 0.35 -8.26
C LYS A 175 -3.79 0.73 -7.07
N ILE A 176 -4.03 1.90 -6.48
CA ILE A 176 -3.46 2.24 -5.16
C ILE A 176 -4.38 1.66 -4.08
N GLY A 177 -3.78 0.96 -3.13
CA GLY A 177 -4.45 0.43 -1.94
C GLY A 177 -4.22 -1.06 -1.71
N VAL A 178 -5.06 -1.61 -0.83
CA VAL A 178 -5.03 -3.04 -0.46
C VAL A 178 -6.38 -3.67 -0.86
N PRO A 179 -6.37 -4.88 -1.46
CA PRO A 179 -7.58 -5.64 -1.78
C PRO A 179 -8.48 -5.80 -0.54
N PRO A 180 -9.82 -5.79 -0.69
CA PRO A 180 -10.76 -5.93 0.42
C PRO A 180 -10.45 -7.12 1.35
N SER A 181 -10.10 -8.28 0.78
CA SER A 181 -9.75 -9.50 1.52
C SER A 181 -8.54 -9.38 2.43
N LEU A 182 -7.64 -8.43 2.17
CA LEU A 182 -6.40 -8.23 2.91
C LEU A 182 -6.43 -6.96 3.77
N ASN A 183 -7.27 -5.98 3.44
CA ASN A 183 -7.21 -4.64 4.00
C ASN A 183 -7.56 -4.56 5.50
N HIS A 184 -8.49 -5.38 5.98
CA HIS A 184 -8.96 -5.37 7.38
C HIS A 184 -8.53 -6.62 8.17
N THR A 185 -7.44 -7.28 7.76
CA THR A 185 -6.84 -8.37 8.55
C THR A 185 -6.09 -7.82 9.77
N ASP A 186 -5.81 -8.65 10.78
CA ASP A 186 -5.01 -8.23 11.93
C ASP A 186 -3.53 -8.00 11.52
N THR A 187 -3.07 -6.76 11.63
CA THR A 187 -1.70 -6.33 11.31
C THR A 187 -0.66 -7.04 12.19
N ALA A 188 -0.98 -7.44 13.42
CA ALA A 188 -0.02 -8.06 14.33
C ALA A 188 0.47 -9.45 13.87
N VAL A 189 -0.36 -10.16 13.09
CA VAL A 189 -0.08 -11.52 12.59
C VAL A 189 -0.03 -11.59 11.05
N ALA A 190 -0.28 -10.47 10.36
CA ALA A 190 -0.18 -10.41 8.92
C ALA A 190 1.28 -10.62 8.45
N PRO A 191 1.53 -11.17 7.26
CA PRO A 191 2.84 -11.14 6.64
C PRO A 191 3.23 -9.73 6.18
N SER A 192 4.52 -9.44 6.06
CA SER A 192 5.00 -8.23 5.38
C SER A 192 4.55 -8.23 3.91
N PRO A 193 4.20 -7.08 3.31
CA PRO A 193 4.26 -5.72 3.88
C PRO A 193 3.00 -5.33 4.69
N LEU A 194 2.03 -6.22 4.87
CA LEU A 194 0.75 -5.93 5.54
C LEU A 194 0.85 -5.87 7.08
N SER A 195 2.00 -6.24 7.64
CA SER A 195 2.38 -6.14 9.06
C SER A 195 2.99 -4.80 9.45
N LEU A 196 3.29 -3.93 8.48
CA LEU A 196 3.98 -2.66 8.73
C LEU A 196 3.05 -1.67 9.43
N THR A 197 3.21 -1.55 10.75
CA THR A 197 2.38 -0.71 11.62
C THR A 197 2.43 0.78 11.27
N GLY A 198 3.44 1.22 10.53
CA GLY A 198 3.50 2.57 9.94
C GLY A 198 2.37 2.87 8.95
N MET A 199 1.89 1.83 8.26
CA MET A 199 0.81 1.90 7.27
C MET A 199 -0.51 1.32 7.79
N ASP A 200 -0.59 1.01 9.07
CA ASP A 200 -1.80 0.48 9.72
C ASP A 200 -2.74 1.60 10.18
N HIS A 201 -4.04 1.34 10.20
CA HIS A 201 -5.06 2.16 10.87
C HIS A 201 -6.00 1.31 11.74
N GLY A 202 -5.59 0.09 12.09
CA GLY A 202 -6.36 -0.86 12.88
C GLY A 202 -7.40 -1.62 12.05
N ILE A 203 -7.96 -2.66 12.64
CA ILE A 203 -8.87 -3.58 11.95
C ILE A 203 -10.18 -2.90 11.48
N ALA A 204 -10.60 -1.82 12.16
CA ALA A 204 -11.79 -1.01 11.82
C ALA A 204 -11.62 -0.22 10.52
N ASP A 205 -10.47 0.39 10.34
CA ASP A 205 -10.23 1.31 9.23
C ASP A 205 -9.31 0.73 8.14
N GLY A 206 -8.65 -0.39 8.45
CA GLY A 206 -7.75 -1.11 7.56
C GLY A 206 -6.41 -0.43 7.40
N ARG A 207 -5.75 -0.67 6.25
CA ARG A 207 -4.45 -0.07 5.93
C ARG A 207 -4.63 1.35 5.38
N GLN A 208 -3.62 2.18 5.61
CA GLN A 208 -3.36 3.40 4.87
C GLN A 208 -2.87 3.01 3.48
N PHE A 209 -3.59 3.39 2.43
CA PHE A 209 -3.24 3.10 1.04
C PHE A 209 -2.14 4.00 0.50
N LEU A 210 -2.12 5.24 0.96
CA LEU A 210 -1.10 6.24 0.65
C LEU A 210 -0.86 7.06 1.91
N ARG A 211 0.41 7.30 2.21
CA ARG A 211 0.87 8.22 3.23
C ARG A 211 1.93 9.11 2.60
N ALA A 212 1.68 10.41 2.54
CA ALA A 212 2.61 11.39 1.99
C ALA A 212 2.70 12.58 2.95
N SER A 213 3.91 12.89 3.42
CA SER A 213 4.13 14.04 4.30
C SER A 213 5.40 14.79 3.99
N PHE A 214 5.43 16.06 4.38
CA PHE A 214 6.59 16.91 4.29
C PHE A 214 6.59 18.00 5.37
N TYR A 215 7.75 18.62 5.52
CA TYR A 215 7.99 19.76 6.40
C TYR A 215 8.42 20.98 5.60
N SER A 216 8.12 22.17 6.14
CA SER A 216 8.61 23.45 5.67
C SER A 216 8.66 24.40 6.86
N SER A 217 9.69 25.23 6.93
CA SER A 217 9.84 26.25 7.98
C SER A 217 8.75 27.31 7.93
N THR A 218 8.11 27.50 6.77
CA THR A 218 6.95 28.38 6.59
C THR A 218 5.70 27.83 7.27
N THR A 219 5.58 26.50 7.39
CA THR A 219 4.40 25.83 7.94
C THR A 219 4.55 25.37 9.40
N GLY A 220 5.74 25.55 9.99
CA GLY A 220 6.03 25.19 11.38
C GLY A 220 7.46 24.69 11.59
N ALA A 221 7.75 24.26 12.82
CA ALA A 221 9.05 23.67 13.13
C ALA A 221 9.17 22.28 12.51
N THR A 222 10.39 21.83 12.20
CA THR A 222 10.57 20.41 11.84
C THR A 222 10.47 19.55 13.10
N GLY A 223 9.57 18.57 13.12
CA GLY A 223 9.38 17.65 14.24
C GLY A 223 8.10 16.83 14.11
N ASN A 224 7.72 16.08 15.15
CA ASN A 224 6.58 15.15 15.04
C ASN A 224 5.21 15.84 14.82
N SER A 225 5.05 17.13 15.16
CA SER A 225 3.75 17.81 15.23
C SER A 225 3.43 18.77 14.08
N ASP A 226 4.44 19.32 13.41
CA ASP A 226 4.31 20.44 12.47
C ASP A 226 4.53 19.97 11.02
N HIS A 227 3.82 18.92 10.65
CA HIS A 227 3.87 18.28 9.33
C HIS A 227 2.71 18.70 8.43
N ASN A 228 2.93 18.64 7.12
CA ASN A 228 1.85 18.57 6.13
C ASN A 228 1.65 17.11 5.76
N LEU A 229 0.41 16.60 5.83
CA LEU A 229 0.13 15.18 5.60
C LEU A 229 -1.12 14.98 4.76
N ILE A 230 -0.99 14.11 3.76
CA ILE A 230 -2.09 13.42 3.09
C ILE A 230 -2.03 11.94 3.45
N MET A 231 -3.18 11.40 3.84
CA MET A 231 -3.40 9.98 4.06
C MET A 231 -4.66 9.53 3.31
N LEU A 232 -4.53 8.51 2.46
CA LEU A 232 -5.66 7.86 1.79
C LEU A 232 -5.89 6.49 2.41
N ARG A 233 -7.15 6.13 2.64
CA ARG A 233 -7.60 4.80 3.05
C ARG A 233 -9.03 4.58 2.59
N THR A 234 -9.55 3.37 2.77
CA THR A 234 -10.95 3.09 2.53
C THR A 234 -11.87 3.63 3.63
N VAL A 235 -13.16 3.74 3.32
CA VAL A 235 -14.27 3.99 4.24
C VAL A 235 -15.29 2.91 4.08
N CYS A 236 -15.30 1.98 5.02
CA CYS A 236 -16.28 0.91 5.08
C CYS A 236 -16.89 1.00 6.48
N ASN A 237 -17.98 1.77 6.58
CA ASN A 237 -18.69 2.09 7.84
C ASN A 237 -19.15 0.85 8.64
N ASN A 238 -19.13 -0.34 8.02
CA ASN A 238 -19.52 -1.60 8.64
C ASN A 238 -18.34 -2.49 9.05
N ALA A 239 -17.08 -2.06 8.85
CA ALA A 239 -15.98 -3.01 8.70
C ALA A 239 -15.65 -3.83 9.96
N THR A 240 -15.50 -3.28 11.16
CA THR A 240 -15.26 -4.12 12.37
C THR A 240 -15.41 -3.42 13.73
N GLY A 241 -15.63 -2.10 13.81
CA GLY A 241 -15.70 -1.36 15.08
C GLY A 241 -16.75 -1.88 16.08
N ASP A 242 -17.81 -2.50 15.56
CA ASP A 242 -18.90 -3.11 16.34
C ASP A 242 -18.95 -4.65 16.23
N GLY A 243 -17.85 -5.30 15.82
CA GLY A 243 -17.82 -6.75 15.56
C GLY A 243 -18.38 -7.16 14.19
N GLY A 244 -18.48 -6.21 13.26
CA GLY A 244 -18.84 -6.47 11.86
C GLY A 244 -17.79 -7.30 11.12
N ALA A 245 -18.21 -7.94 10.02
CA ALA A 245 -17.29 -8.66 9.13
C ALA A 245 -16.59 -7.67 8.18
N PRO A 246 -15.31 -7.93 7.83
CA PRO A 246 -14.63 -7.19 6.78
C PRO A 246 -15.45 -7.12 5.48
N PRO A 247 -15.39 -6.00 4.74
CA PRO A 247 -16.09 -5.86 3.47
C PRO A 247 -15.63 -6.94 2.48
N ALA A 248 -16.59 -7.62 1.85
CA ALA A 248 -16.31 -8.69 0.89
C ALA A 248 -15.70 -8.15 -0.42
N ASP A 249 -16.06 -6.92 -0.81
CA ASP A 249 -15.59 -6.24 -2.00
C ASP A 249 -15.49 -4.72 -1.78
N GLU A 250 -14.91 -4.02 -2.76
CA GLU A 250 -14.73 -2.56 -2.71
C GLU A 250 -16.06 -1.78 -2.82
N GLU A 251 -17.10 -2.40 -3.39
CA GLU A 251 -18.39 -1.76 -3.64
C GLU A 251 -19.22 -1.58 -2.37
N THR A 252 -19.01 -2.43 -1.38
CA THR A 252 -19.66 -2.33 -0.06
C THR A 252 -19.19 -1.13 0.78
N CYS A 253 -18.09 -0.48 0.39
CA CYS A 253 -17.53 0.66 1.10
C CYS A 253 -18.17 1.98 0.65
N THR A 254 -18.50 2.86 1.58
CA THR A 254 -19.01 4.21 1.27
C THR A 254 -18.03 4.99 0.41
N LYS A 255 -16.72 4.86 0.68
CA LYS A 255 -15.65 5.39 -0.17
C LYS A 255 -14.56 4.33 -0.32
N PRO A 256 -14.53 3.57 -1.43
CA PRO A 256 -13.51 2.55 -1.62
C PRO A 256 -12.10 3.15 -1.64
N ASN A 257 -11.93 4.32 -2.28
CA ASN A 257 -10.66 5.05 -2.37
C ASN A 257 -9.51 4.26 -2.97
N ARG A 258 -9.81 3.52 -4.03
CA ARG A 258 -8.85 2.70 -4.77
C ARG A 258 -8.72 3.28 -6.17
N PRO A 259 -7.90 4.33 -6.36
CA PRO A 259 -7.75 4.94 -7.67
C PRO A 259 -7.09 3.95 -8.62
N LEU A 260 -7.62 3.89 -9.85
CA LEU A 260 -7.01 3.16 -10.95
C LEU A 260 -6.06 4.11 -11.67
N ILE A 261 -4.78 3.85 -11.52
CA ILE A 261 -3.71 4.62 -12.14
C ILE A 261 -3.38 3.97 -13.47
N THR A 262 -3.47 4.75 -14.55
CA THR A 262 -3.02 4.36 -15.89
C THR A 262 -1.93 5.34 -16.30
N VAL A 263 -0.75 4.82 -16.59
CA VAL A 263 0.41 5.58 -17.07
C VAL A 263 0.78 5.05 -18.43
N GLU A 264 0.63 5.89 -19.46
CA GLU A 264 1.06 5.59 -20.82
C GLU A 264 2.26 6.46 -21.18
N ARG A 265 3.07 5.96 -22.11
CA ARG A 265 4.23 6.68 -22.62
C ARG A 265 4.20 6.74 -24.14
N GLU A 266 4.38 7.95 -24.68
CA GLU A 266 4.55 8.13 -26.13
C GLU A 266 5.81 7.39 -26.60
N GLY A 267 5.70 6.63 -27.69
CA GLY A 267 6.79 5.80 -28.19
C GLY A 267 6.97 4.46 -27.45
N GLY A 268 6.07 4.12 -26.52
CA GLY A 268 6.08 2.83 -25.82
C GLY A 268 6.71 2.89 -24.43
N PHE A 269 6.47 1.83 -23.67
CA PHE A 269 6.96 1.63 -22.31
C PHE A 269 7.73 0.32 -22.21
N ASP A 270 9.04 0.42 -22.08
CA ASP A 270 9.91 -0.71 -21.72
C ASP A 270 10.24 -0.64 -20.22
N PRO A 271 9.77 -1.57 -19.37
CA PRO A 271 10.08 -1.61 -17.95
C PRO A 271 11.58 -1.72 -17.65
N ALA A 272 12.38 -2.25 -18.59
CA ALA A 272 13.83 -2.34 -18.44
C ALA A 272 14.52 -0.99 -18.64
N GLN A 273 13.89 0.00 -19.29
CA GLN A 273 14.49 1.30 -19.62
C GLN A 273 13.78 2.49 -18.97
N HIS A 274 12.48 2.37 -18.70
CA HIS A 274 11.64 3.48 -18.24
C HIS A 274 11.21 3.29 -16.79
N GLU A 275 10.75 4.39 -16.20
CA GLU A 275 10.30 4.44 -14.81
C GLU A 275 8.97 5.18 -14.73
N VAL A 276 8.15 4.80 -13.76
CA VAL A 276 6.97 5.56 -13.36
C VAL A 276 7.39 6.61 -12.34
N VAL A 277 7.08 7.87 -12.62
CA VAL A 277 7.34 8.99 -11.72
C VAL A 277 6.10 9.25 -10.88
N VAL A 278 6.28 9.30 -9.56
CA VAL A 278 5.33 9.85 -8.60
C VAL A 278 5.64 11.34 -8.44
N ASP A 279 4.82 12.19 -9.04
CA ASP A 279 4.91 13.64 -8.95
C ASP A 279 4.23 14.12 -7.66
N VAL A 280 5.05 14.30 -6.62
CA VAL A 280 4.57 14.63 -5.29
C VAL A 280 4.01 16.05 -5.24
N THR A 281 4.51 16.98 -6.06
CA THR A 281 3.93 18.31 -6.18
C THR A 281 2.49 18.24 -6.71
N ASN A 282 2.24 17.41 -7.72
CA ASN A 282 0.88 17.19 -8.22
C ASN A 282 -0.03 16.48 -7.22
N LEU A 283 0.51 15.62 -6.34
CA LEU A 283 -0.29 15.03 -5.26
C LEU A 283 -0.89 16.12 -4.36
N PHE A 284 -0.10 17.13 -4.03
CA PHE A 284 -0.51 18.30 -3.25
C PHE A 284 -1.04 19.47 -4.11
N ALA A 285 -1.39 19.24 -5.38
CA ALA A 285 -1.98 20.30 -6.21
C ALA A 285 -3.34 20.72 -5.62
N GLY A 286 -3.59 22.04 -5.63
CA GLY A 286 -4.80 22.64 -5.06
C GLY A 286 -4.60 23.29 -3.68
N TYR A 287 -3.47 23.04 -3.00
CA TYR A 287 -3.05 23.78 -1.80
C TYR A 287 -2.02 24.85 -2.19
N SER A 288 -2.46 26.11 -2.33
CA SER A 288 -1.65 27.21 -2.87
C SER A 288 -1.02 28.14 -1.84
N ASP A 289 -1.64 28.30 -0.66
CA ASP A 289 -1.31 29.35 0.31
C ASP A 289 -0.80 28.79 1.64
N LEU A 290 0.05 27.77 1.56
CA LEU A 290 0.61 27.08 2.73
C LEU A 290 1.38 28.04 3.64
N GLY A 291 1.16 27.88 4.95
CA GLY A 291 1.71 28.73 6.02
C GLY A 291 0.89 29.98 6.32
N THR A 292 -0.17 30.26 5.55
CA THR A 292 -1.16 31.28 5.91
C THR A 292 -2.37 30.59 6.53
N ALA A 293 -2.76 30.97 7.74
CA ALA A 293 -3.96 30.43 8.38
C ALA A 293 -5.23 30.84 7.60
N GLY A 294 -6.07 29.86 7.26
CA GLY A 294 -7.30 30.00 6.45
C GLY A 294 -7.07 29.69 4.96
N PRO A 295 -8.12 29.54 4.10
CA PRO A 295 -9.52 29.20 4.35
C PRO A 295 -9.67 27.71 4.74
N ALA A 296 -10.87 27.14 4.61
CA ALA A 296 -11.24 25.84 5.15
C ALA A 296 -10.47 24.61 4.59
N ASP A 297 -9.52 24.80 3.69
CA ASP A 297 -8.66 23.77 3.12
C ASP A 297 -7.33 23.54 3.86
N LEU A 298 -6.95 24.46 4.75
CA LEU A 298 -5.83 24.32 5.69
C LEU A 298 -6.31 24.37 7.14
N ASN A 299 -5.47 23.89 8.06
CA ASN A 299 -5.72 24.07 9.49
C ASN A 299 -5.34 25.48 9.98
N ASP A 300 -5.62 25.76 11.27
CA ASP A 300 -5.39 27.07 11.88
C ASP A 300 -3.90 27.48 11.91
N SER A 301 -2.99 26.55 11.59
CA SER A 301 -1.55 26.81 11.44
C SER A 301 -1.11 26.88 9.96
N GLY A 302 -2.04 26.91 9.01
CA GLY A 302 -1.73 26.94 7.57
C GLY A 302 -1.12 25.64 7.04
N ARG A 303 -1.38 24.50 7.68
CA ARG A 303 -0.90 23.16 7.27
C ARG A 303 -2.00 22.30 6.68
N ILE A 304 -1.57 21.36 5.84
CA ILE A 304 -2.41 20.27 5.34
C ILE A 304 -2.49 19.18 6.40
N ASP A 305 -3.68 18.89 6.90
CA ASP A 305 -3.94 17.86 7.90
C ASP A 305 -5.02 16.88 7.43
N CYS A 306 -4.76 16.18 6.33
CA CYS A 306 -5.70 15.22 5.77
C CYS A 306 -5.47 13.80 6.30
N PHE A 307 -6.26 13.39 7.28
CA PHE A 307 -6.18 12.09 7.95
C PHE A 307 -7.17 11.03 7.42
N GLY A 308 -7.70 11.21 6.21
CA GLY A 308 -8.58 10.24 5.57
C GLY A 308 -10.02 10.72 5.30
N PRO A 309 -10.92 9.81 4.87
CA PRO A 309 -12.07 10.18 4.05
C PRO A 309 -13.40 10.27 4.78
N LEU A 310 -13.47 9.86 6.04
CA LEU A 310 -14.76 9.58 6.69
C LEU A 310 -15.48 10.83 7.18
N HIS A 311 -14.70 11.76 7.68
CA HIS A 311 -14.98 13.05 8.26
C HIS A 311 -13.55 13.56 8.54
N ALA A 312 -13.28 14.86 8.58
CA ALA A 312 -11.99 15.34 9.10
C ALA A 312 -11.90 15.06 10.61
N GLY A 313 -11.91 13.80 11.05
CA GLY A 313 -12.12 13.42 12.45
C GLY A 313 -13.39 14.04 13.07
N ASN A 314 -13.27 14.53 14.30
CA ASN A 314 -14.29 15.29 15.05
C ASN A 314 -14.66 16.65 14.43
N LEU A 315 -14.15 17.02 13.24
CA LEU A 315 -14.28 18.37 12.66
C LEU A 315 -15.44 18.51 11.65
N GLY A 316 -16.28 17.48 11.47
CA GLY A 316 -17.48 17.56 10.63
C GLY A 316 -17.25 17.44 9.11
N PRO A 317 -18.33 17.30 8.31
CA PRO A 317 -18.25 16.95 6.88
C PRO A 317 -17.70 18.05 5.97
N THR A 318 -17.98 19.32 6.28
CA THR A 318 -17.58 20.47 5.44
C THR A 318 -16.06 20.68 5.44
N LEU A 319 -15.43 20.63 6.62
CA LEU A 319 -13.97 20.73 6.76
C LEU A 319 -13.25 19.54 6.09
N GLY A 320 -13.87 18.37 6.03
CA GLY A 320 -13.33 17.23 5.29
C GLY A 320 -13.25 17.49 3.79
N ALA A 321 -14.32 18.00 3.18
CA ALA A 321 -14.35 18.27 1.74
C ALA A 321 -13.39 19.39 1.35
N GLU A 322 -13.31 20.45 2.16
CA GLU A 322 -12.46 21.58 1.87
C GLU A 322 -10.99 21.24 2.07
N ARG A 323 -10.62 20.53 3.16
CA ARG A 323 -9.22 20.12 3.43
C ARG A 323 -8.79 18.92 2.63
N CYS A 324 -9.48 17.80 2.72
CA CYS A 324 -9.05 16.56 2.07
C CYS A 324 -9.50 16.45 0.61
N GLY A 325 -10.54 17.17 0.19
CA GLY A 325 -11.09 17.00 -1.16
C GLY A 325 -10.15 17.45 -2.28
N LYS A 326 -9.20 18.34 -2.00
CA LYS A 326 -8.29 18.91 -3.01
C LYS A 326 -7.44 17.86 -3.72
N PHE A 327 -6.95 16.84 -3.02
CA PHE A 327 -6.05 15.85 -3.62
C PHE A 327 -6.75 14.69 -4.33
N TYR A 328 -8.06 14.51 -4.12
CA TYR A 328 -8.82 13.39 -4.71
C TYR A 328 -8.81 13.43 -6.24
N PRO A 329 -9.12 14.57 -6.90
CA PRO A 329 -9.05 14.68 -8.35
C PRO A 329 -7.64 14.42 -8.90
N ASN A 330 -6.58 14.74 -8.15
CA ASN A 330 -5.20 14.48 -8.57
C ASN A 330 -4.93 12.97 -8.68
N LEU A 331 -5.61 12.16 -7.87
CA LEU A 331 -5.59 10.69 -7.95
C LEU A 331 -6.69 10.12 -8.86
N GLY A 332 -7.45 10.98 -9.56
CA GLY A 332 -8.57 10.54 -10.41
C GLY A 332 -9.74 9.99 -9.60
N LEU A 333 -10.01 10.55 -8.41
CA LEU A 333 -11.15 10.19 -7.56
C LEU A 333 -12.12 11.37 -7.38
N ALA A 334 -13.40 11.06 -7.23
CA ALA A 334 -14.37 12.00 -6.68
C ALA A 334 -14.32 11.95 -5.15
N TYR A 335 -14.21 13.11 -4.48
CA TYR A 335 -14.17 13.15 -3.02
C TYR A 335 -15.40 12.52 -2.38
N ASP A 336 -16.60 12.86 -2.86
CA ASP A 336 -17.87 12.45 -2.24
C ASP A 336 -18.11 10.96 -2.25
N THR A 337 -17.64 10.26 -3.29
CA THR A 337 -17.86 8.82 -3.46
C THR A 337 -16.60 8.00 -3.22
N GLY A 338 -15.41 8.61 -3.28
CA GLY A 338 -14.14 7.87 -3.26
C GLY A 338 -13.94 6.94 -4.45
N ARG A 339 -14.68 7.18 -5.55
CA ARG A 339 -14.67 6.35 -6.75
C ARG A 339 -13.92 7.04 -7.89
N PRO A 340 -13.42 6.28 -8.87
CA PRO A 340 -12.80 6.85 -10.05
C PRO A 340 -13.65 7.93 -10.70
N SER A 341 -13.03 9.08 -10.93
CA SER A 341 -13.62 10.25 -11.56
C SER A 341 -12.51 11.04 -12.25
N GLY A 342 -12.51 11.02 -13.58
CA GLY A 342 -11.48 11.69 -14.38
C GLY A 342 -10.14 10.95 -14.40
N THR A 343 -9.12 11.66 -14.89
CA THR A 343 -7.76 11.13 -15.06
C THR A 343 -6.85 11.66 -13.96
N GLN A 344 -6.11 10.77 -13.32
CA GLN A 344 -5.08 11.12 -12.34
C GLN A 344 -3.93 11.93 -12.98
N THR A 345 -3.27 12.77 -12.20
CA THR A 345 -2.15 13.65 -12.65
C THR A 345 -0.85 13.43 -11.87
N VAL A 346 -0.85 12.53 -10.90
CA VAL A 346 0.28 12.26 -9.98
C VAL A 346 1.32 11.33 -10.61
N PHE A 347 0.91 10.35 -11.39
CA PHE A 347 1.79 9.34 -11.96
C PHE A 347 2.00 9.59 -13.46
N ARG A 348 3.26 9.54 -13.90
CA ARG A 348 3.63 9.75 -15.31
C ARG A 348 4.83 8.91 -15.71
N ALA A 349 5.02 8.68 -17.01
CA ALA A 349 6.22 8.04 -17.56
C ALA A 349 6.78 8.99 -18.65
N PRO A 350 7.75 9.86 -18.31
CA PRO A 350 8.30 10.85 -19.24
C PRO A 350 9.17 10.23 -20.35
#